data_AF-A0A9D3XHA5-F1
#
_entry.id   AF-A0A9D3XHA5-F1
#
_cell.length_a   1.000
_cell.length_b   1.000
_cell.length_c   1.000
_cell.angle_alpha   90.00
_cell.angle_beta   90.00
_cell.angle_gamma   90.00
#
_symmetry.space_group_name_H-M   'P 1'
#
loop_
_entity.id
_entity.type
_entity.pdbx_description
1 polymer ?
#
loop_
_entity_poly.entity_id
_entity_poly.type
_entity_poly.pdbx_seq_one_letter_code
_entity_poly.pdbx_strand_id
1 'polypeptide(L)'
;MTRRCWPTAGCAWWGAGTAPTGSRPCAAGTPSRDSGSAGPRGPPMTPPWGSAATPVPRYKEEESRTASRAGHSAMLLRDAGGYQLVVFGGRDSSDCEVAGRWGKGKIHVESIHAPKMTEQLSRLVGSENGSRQAPKGLRHQSCTVVGPFAVAFGGETLTKGRDTVCNDLYVYDTRCSPPSWFRFPCSDRGQKRVGHRTCLWNDKLYLVGGFGPDGKTPCPEICVLEIP
;
A
#
# COMPACT_ATOMS: atom_id res chain seq x y z
N MET A 1 -0.90 11.59 40.06
CA MET A 1 -1.52 11.09 38.82
C MET A 1 -0.46 11.08 37.72
N THR A 2 0.17 9.93 37.54
CA THR A 2 1.36 9.73 36.70
C THR A 2 0.95 9.41 35.26
N ARG A 3 1.42 10.24 34.31
CA ARG A 3 1.31 10.02 32.87
C ARG A 3 2.30 8.91 32.46
N ARG A 4 1.82 7.88 31.77
CA ARG A 4 2.70 6.91 31.07
C ARG A 4 2.84 7.32 29.62
N CYS A 5 4.04 7.76 29.24
CA CYS A 5 4.48 7.85 27.85
C CYS A 5 4.77 6.44 27.33
N TRP A 6 4.31 6.13 26.12
CA TRP A 6 4.75 4.97 25.35
C TRP A 6 5.97 5.35 24.51
N PRO A 7 7.01 4.50 24.39
CA PRO A 7 8.16 4.79 23.57
C PRO A 7 7.84 4.64 22.08
N THR A 8 8.19 5.66 21.30
CA THR A 8 8.21 5.67 19.85
C THR A 8 9.29 4.71 19.33
N ALA A 9 8.88 3.65 18.64
CA ALA A 9 9.78 2.89 17.77
C ALA A 9 9.99 3.68 16.47
N GLY A 10 11.21 4.17 16.24
CA GLY A 10 11.58 4.91 15.05
C GLY A 10 11.58 4.03 13.81
N CYS A 11 10.84 4.43 12.78
CA CYS A 11 11.02 3.92 11.42
C CYS A 11 12.30 4.51 10.84
N ALA A 12 13.36 3.72 10.77
CA ALA A 12 14.58 4.08 10.05
C ALA A 12 14.33 4.00 8.54
N TRP A 13 14.47 5.15 7.88
CA TRP A 13 14.58 5.26 6.42
C TRP A 13 15.93 4.70 5.97
N TRP A 14 15.94 3.82 4.97
CA TRP A 14 17.17 3.40 4.30
C TRP A 14 17.60 4.50 3.32
N GLY A 15 18.53 5.34 3.77
CA GLY A 15 19.31 6.23 2.91
C GLY A 15 20.50 5.49 2.31
N ALA A 16 20.68 5.58 1.00
CA ALA A 16 21.87 5.10 0.32
C ALA A 16 23.09 5.93 0.76
N GLY A 17 24.12 5.28 1.29
CA GLY A 17 25.35 5.93 1.74
C GLY A 17 26.57 5.09 1.38
N THR A 18 27.45 5.67 0.56
CA THR A 18 28.76 5.18 0.14
C THR A 18 29.72 4.96 1.32
N ALA A 19 30.47 3.86 1.29
CA ALA A 19 31.47 3.50 2.31
C ALA A 19 32.76 4.33 2.18
N PRO A 20 33.38 4.78 3.29
CA PRO A 20 34.77 5.21 3.29
C PRO A 20 35.70 4.14 3.88
N THR A 21 36.86 4.05 3.26
CA THR A 21 38.06 3.31 3.66
C THR A 21 38.72 3.94 4.88
N GLY A 22 39.34 3.12 5.75
CA GLY A 22 40.14 3.61 6.87
C GLY A 22 40.73 2.48 7.70
N SER A 23 42.05 2.33 7.61
CA SER A 23 42.86 1.25 8.19
C SER A 23 43.56 1.64 9.50
N ARG A 24 43.49 0.72 10.49
CA ARG A 24 44.48 0.38 11.55
C ARG A 24 44.78 1.42 12.68
N PRO A 25 45.45 1.01 13.79
CA PRO A 25 45.36 -0.24 14.58
C PRO A 25 45.39 0.03 16.11
N CYS A 26 45.19 -0.97 16.98
CA CYS A 26 45.83 -1.00 18.32
C CYS A 26 45.83 -2.41 18.92
N ALA A 27 46.99 -2.79 19.46
CA ALA A 27 47.34 -4.08 20.04
C ALA A 27 46.67 -4.32 21.41
N ALA A 28 46.37 -5.58 21.72
CA ALA A 28 46.02 -6.03 23.06
C ALA A 28 47.07 -7.04 23.54
N GLY A 29 47.81 -6.65 24.58
CA GLY A 29 48.67 -7.52 25.35
C GLY A 29 47.86 -8.47 26.22
N THR A 30 48.37 -9.69 26.37
CA THR A 30 47.90 -10.70 27.31
C THR A 30 48.36 -10.38 28.73
N PRO A 31 47.57 -10.73 29.75
CA PRO A 31 48.14 -11.10 31.03
C PRO A 31 47.79 -12.53 31.47
N SER A 32 48.63 -12.98 32.38
CA SER A 32 48.91 -14.29 32.93
C SER A 32 47.76 -15.00 33.63
N ARG A 33 47.87 -16.34 33.61
CA ARG A 33 47.15 -17.29 34.46
C ARG A 33 47.51 -17.06 35.93
N ASP A 34 46.50 -16.93 36.78
CA ASP A 34 46.61 -17.27 38.19
C ASP A 34 45.48 -18.23 38.60
N SER A 35 45.87 -19.16 39.45
CA SER A 35 45.11 -20.32 39.87
C SER A 35 44.43 -20.03 41.21
N GLY A 36 43.09 -20.03 41.21
CA GLY A 36 42.25 -19.83 42.40
C GLY A 36 41.19 -20.93 42.48
N SER A 37 41.12 -21.56 43.65
CA SER A 37 40.34 -22.75 43.99
C SER A 37 38.82 -22.56 43.84
N ALA A 38 38.15 -23.55 43.23
CA ALA A 38 36.70 -23.60 43.08
C ALA A 38 36.03 -24.17 44.34
N GLY A 39 35.24 -23.37 45.05
CA GLY A 39 34.24 -23.86 46.01
C GLY A 39 33.02 -24.48 45.30
N PRO A 40 32.25 -25.36 45.95
CA PRO A 40 31.17 -26.08 45.29
C PRO A 40 30.04 -25.13 44.87
N ARG A 41 29.73 -25.12 43.57
CA ARG A 41 28.56 -24.46 43.00
C ARG A 41 27.31 -25.19 43.49
N GLY A 42 26.40 -24.48 44.17
CA GLY A 42 25.05 -24.98 44.43
C GLY A 42 24.32 -25.32 43.12
N PRO A 43 23.28 -26.18 43.16
CA PRO A 43 22.59 -26.61 41.96
C PRO A 43 21.97 -25.39 41.25
N PRO A 44 22.01 -25.33 39.90
CA PRO A 44 21.42 -24.23 39.17
C PRO A 44 19.90 -24.24 39.40
N MET A 45 19.36 -23.12 39.90
CA MET A 45 17.91 -22.90 39.87
C MET A 45 17.46 -22.89 38.41
N THR A 46 16.70 -23.90 38.01
CA THR A 46 15.98 -23.87 36.75
C THR A 46 14.87 -22.83 36.86
N PRO A 47 14.81 -21.81 35.97
CA PRO A 47 13.69 -20.89 35.99
C PRO A 47 12.41 -21.65 35.61
N PRO A 48 11.34 -21.59 36.41
CA PRO A 48 10.10 -22.26 36.08
C PRO A 48 9.32 -21.33 35.18
N TRP A 49 9.47 -21.45 33.87
CA TRP A 49 8.38 -21.22 32.93
C TRP A 49 8.88 -21.64 31.55
N GLY A 50 8.22 -22.63 30.95
CA GLY A 50 8.39 -22.89 29.53
C GLY A 50 7.94 -21.64 28.77
N SER A 51 8.89 -20.88 28.23
CA SER A 51 8.60 -19.78 27.32
C SER A 51 7.98 -20.36 26.06
N ALA A 52 6.65 -20.43 26.00
CA ALA A 52 5.95 -20.66 24.76
C ALA A 52 6.35 -19.53 23.80
N ALA A 53 7.09 -19.87 22.74
CA ALA A 53 7.53 -18.90 21.77
C ALA A 53 6.31 -18.24 21.12
N THR A 54 6.21 -16.92 21.22
CA THR A 54 5.13 -16.16 20.59
C THR A 54 5.19 -16.40 19.08
N PRO A 55 4.09 -16.81 18.41
CA PRO A 55 4.08 -17.01 16.97
C PRO A 55 4.50 -15.72 16.27
N VAL A 56 5.59 -15.78 15.51
CA VAL A 56 6.04 -14.67 14.67
C VAL A 56 5.21 -14.69 13.39
N PRO A 57 4.59 -13.56 12.96
CA PRO A 57 3.90 -13.49 11.68
C PRO A 57 4.84 -13.88 10.53
N ARG A 58 4.39 -14.77 9.64
CA ARG A 58 5.13 -15.21 8.45
C ARG A 58 4.22 -15.15 7.23
N TYR A 59 4.80 -14.96 6.06
CA TYR A 59 4.10 -15.08 4.78
C TYR A 59 4.64 -16.31 4.03
N LYS A 60 3.82 -16.84 3.13
CA LYS A 60 4.18 -17.91 2.19
C LYS A 60 4.03 -17.34 0.77
N GLU A 61 4.94 -17.72 -0.12
CA GLU A 61 4.83 -17.36 -1.54
C GLU A 61 3.72 -18.18 -2.22
N GLU A 62 2.90 -17.51 -3.02
CA GLU A 62 1.92 -18.15 -3.91
C GLU A 62 2.58 -18.51 -5.25
N GLU A 63 2.07 -19.53 -5.94
CA GLU A 63 2.64 -19.99 -7.22
C GLU A 63 2.51 -18.96 -8.35
N SER A 64 1.46 -18.15 -8.28
CA SER A 64 1.17 -17.12 -9.29
C SER A 64 2.09 -15.91 -9.13
N ARG A 65 2.64 -15.42 -10.25
CA ARG A 65 3.56 -14.29 -10.27
C ARG A 65 3.06 -13.19 -11.20
N THR A 66 3.13 -11.96 -10.71
CA THR A 66 3.02 -10.73 -11.52
C THR A 66 4.41 -10.13 -11.70
N ALA A 67 4.58 -9.20 -12.65
CA ALA A 67 5.87 -8.51 -12.77
C ALA A 67 6.23 -7.68 -11.53
N SER A 68 7.54 -7.51 -11.27
CA SER A 68 8.07 -6.68 -10.19
C SER A 68 7.62 -5.23 -10.28
N ARG A 69 7.22 -4.64 -9.15
CA ARG A 69 6.64 -3.27 -9.07
C ARG A 69 6.68 -2.70 -7.65
N ALA A 70 6.51 -1.38 -7.51
CA ALA A 70 6.33 -0.70 -6.22
C ALA A 70 5.30 0.44 -6.32
N GLY A 71 4.53 0.67 -5.26
CA GLY A 71 3.46 1.68 -5.28
C GLY A 71 2.22 1.26 -6.09
N HIS A 72 1.99 -0.03 -6.25
CA HIS A 72 0.81 -0.57 -6.93
C HIS A 72 -0.42 -0.61 -5.99
N SER A 73 -1.58 -0.88 -6.57
CA SER A 73 -2.80 -1.26 -5.86
C SER A 73 -3.19 -2.68 -6.23
N ALA A 74 -3.72 -3.43 -5.27
CA ALA A 74 -4.33 -4.74 -5.47
C ALA A 74 -5.83 -4.65 -5.17
N MET A 75 -6.64 -5.30 -5.98
CA MET A 75 -8.09 -5.21 -5.98
C MET A 75 -8.69 -6.59 -6.15
N LEU A 76 -9.75 -6.90 -5.40
CA LEU A 76 -10.55 -8.09 -5.64
C LEU A 76 -11.76 -7.67 -6.49
N LEU A 77 -11.76 -8.04 -7.77
CA LEU A 77 -12.79 -7.68 -8.73
C LEU A 77 -13.64 -8.90 -9.10
N ARG A 78 -14.94 -8.67 -9.31
CA ARG A 78 -15.87 -9.71 -9.77
C ARG A 78 -15.96 -9.69 -11.29
N ASP A 79 -15.98 -10.88 -11.90
CA ASP A 79 -16.29 -11.09 -13.31
C ASP A 79 -17.41 -12.15 -13.48
N ALA A 80 -17.72 -12.52 -14.73
CA ALA A 80 -18.73 -13.53 -15.03
C ALA A 80 -18.38 -14.94 -14.48
N GLY A 81 -17.09 -15.24 -14.31
CA GLY A 81 -16.56 -16.52 -13.84
C GLY A 81 -16.40 -16.63 -12.32
N GLY A 82 -16.35 -15.50 -11.61
CA GLY A 82 -16.20 -15.45 -10.17
C GLY A 82 -15.46 -14.20 -9.72
N TYR A 83 -14.37 -14.38 -8.97
CA TYR A 83 -13.51 -13.29 -8.49
C TYR A 83 -12.10 -13.44 -9.02
N GLN A 84 -11.44 -12.30 -9.21
CA GLN A 84 -10.05 -12.21 -9.61
C GLN A 84 -9.31 -11.21 -8.72
N LEU A 85 -8.10 -11.57 -8.31
CA LEU A 85 -7.17 -10.67 -7.66
C LEU A 85 -6.40 -9.97 -8.77
N VAL A 86 -6.59 -8.67 -8.88
CA VAL A 86 -6.04 -7.83 -9.93
C VAL A 86 -5.06 -6.85 -9.32
N VAL A 87 -3.91 -6.73 -9.96
CA VAL A 87 -2.84 -5.81 -9.57
C VAL A 87 -2.71 -4.74 -10.65
N PHE A 88 -2.71 -3.48 -10.24
CA PHE A 88 -2.64 -2.32 -11.13
C PHE A 88 -1.60 -1.31 -10.62
N GLY A 89 -0.87 -0.69 -11.56
CA GLY A 89 0.10 0.37 -11.28
C GLY A 89 1.45 -0.13 -10.76
N GLY A 90 2.28 0.81 -10.36
CA GLY A 90 3.62 0.59 -9.80
C GLY A 90 4.70 0.22 -10.81
N ARG A 91 4.39 0.31 -12.11
CA ARG A 91 5.27 0.04 -13.25
C ARG A 91 4.84 0.89 -14.45
N ASP A 92 5.70 1.01 -15.45
CA ASP A 92 5.37 1.72 -16.70
C ASP A 92 4.48 0.85 -17.62
N SER A 93 3.25 0.61 -17.19
CA SER A 93 2.21 -0.09 -17.94
C SER A 93 0.85 0.48 -17.55
N SER A 94 -0.12 0.32 -18.46
CA SER A 94 -1.55 0.56 -18.21
C SER A 94 -2.34 -0.71 -17.90
N ASP A 95 -1.67 -1.86 -17.96
CA ASP A 95 -2.33 -3.16 -17.86
C ASP A 95 -2.66 -3.50 -16.42
N CYS A 96 -3.81 -4.15 -16.27
CA CYS A 96 -4.21 -4.83 -15.05
C CYS A 96 -3.72 -6.28 -15.15
N GLU A 97 -2.92 -6.73 -14.18
CA GLU A 97 -2.41 -8.10 -14.14
C GLU A 97 -3.24 -8.94 -13.16
N VAL A 98 -3.66 -10.12 -13.61
CA VAL A 98 -4.42 -11.05 -12.77
C VAL A 98 -3.44 -11.92 -12.00
N ALA A 99 -3.38 -11.72 -10.68
CA ALA A 99 -2.56 -12.51 -9.77
C ALA A 99 -3.28 -13.78 -9.27
N GLY A 100 -4.60 -13.86 -9.35
CA GLY A 100 -5.36 -15.03 -8.91
C GLY A 100 -6.79 -15.04 -9.42
N ARG A 101 -7.39 -16.23 -9.53
CA ARG A 101 -8.77 -16.44 -9.95
C ARG A 101 -9.47 -17.46 -9.06
N TRP A 102 -10.70 -17.17 -8.69
CA TRP A 102 -11.56 -18.05 -7.91
C TRP A 102 -12.92 -18.13 -8.58
N GLY A 103 -13.35 -19.36 -8.91
CA GLY A 103 -14.69 -19.60 -9.43
C GLY A 103 -15.79 -19.19 -8.45
N LYS A 104 -17.02 -19.11 -8.93
CA LYS A 104 -18.20 -18.81 -8.10
C LYS A 104 -18.27 -19.70 -6.86
N GLY A 105 -18.49 -19.09 -5.70
CA GLY A 105 -18.62 -19.79 -4.41
C GLY A 105 -17.31 -20.31 -3.82
N LYS A 106 -16.16 -20.15 -4.49
CA LYS A 106 -14.85 -20.60 -3.96
C LYS A 106 -14.28 -19.69 -2.87
N ILE A 107 -14.72 -18.44 -2.82
CA ILE A 107 -14.39 -17.49 -1.76
C ILE A 107 -15.65 -16.79 -1.28
N HIS A 108 -15.66 -16.44 0.00
CA HIS A 108 -16.68 -15.57 0.59
C HIS A 108 -16.17 -14.13 0.57
N VAL A 109 -16.97 -13.23 0.01
CA VAL A 109 -16.67 -11.79 -0.06
C VAL A 109 -17.88 -11.06 0.46
N GLU A 110 -17.72 -10.36 1.57
CA GLU A 110 -18.75 -9.45 2.07
C GLU A 110 -18.88 -8.27 1.10
N SER A 111 -20.11 -7.98 0.69
CA SER A 111 -20.36 -6.85 -0.19
C SER A 111 -20.28 -5.56 0.63
N ILE A 112 -19.38 -4.65 0.25
CA ILE A 112 -19.38 -3.30 0.81
C ILE A 112 -20.65 -2.59 0.35
N HIS A 113 -21.50 -2.21 1.30
CA HIS A 113 -22.76 -1.54 1.01
C HIS A 113 -22.54 -0.04 0.77
N ALA A 114 -22.54 0.36 -0.50
CA ALA A 114 -22.45 1.76 -0.93
C ALA A 114 -23.28 1.99 -2.22
N PRO A 115 -24.62 1.84 -2.15
CA PRO A 115 -25.48 1.91 -3.33
C PRO A 115 -25.48 3.29 -4.00
N LYS A 116 -25.45 4.38 -3.22
CA LYS A 116 -25.47 5.75 -3.78
C LYS A 116 -24.15 6.05 -4.48
N MET A 117 -23.03 5.71 -3.86
CA MET A 117 -21.71 5.89 -4.49
C MET A 117 -21.59 5.02 -5.75
N THR A 118 -22.10 3.79 -5.72
CA THR A 118 -22.12 2.91 -6.90
C THR A 118 -22.95 3.52 -8.04
N GLU A 119 -24.10 4.10 -7.72
CA GLU A 119 -24.94 4.79 -8.70
C GLU A 119 -24.26 6.03 -9.28
N GLN A 120 -23.62 6.85 -8.44
CA GLN A 120 -22.85 8.03 -8.88
C GLN A 120 -21.75 7.64 -9.86
N LEU A 121 -20.95 6.61 -9.54
CA LEU A 121 -19.90 6.09 -10.44
C LEU A 121 -20.48 5.58 -11.76
N SER A 122 -21.64 4.89 -11.71
CA SER A 122 -22.32 4.43 -12.92
C SER A 122 -22.72 5.59 -13.84
N ARG A 123 -23.26 6.67 -13.27
CA ARG A 123 -23.65 7.87 -14.03
C ARG A 123 -22.42 8.57 -14.59
N LEU A 124 -21.37 8.71 -13.79
CA LEU A 124 -20.12 9.36 -14.20
C LEU A 124 -19.49 8.63 -15.41
N VAL A 125 -19.36 7.30 -15.33
CA VAL A 125 -18.80 6.48 -16.43
C VAL A 125 -19.66 6.54 -17.71
N GLY A 126 -20.97 6.72 -17.57
CA GLY A 126 -21.89 6.91 -18.69
C GLY A 126 -21.95 8.35 -19.23
N SER A 127 -21.29 9.31 -18.60
CA SER A 127 -21.28 10.71 -19.02
C SER A 127 -20.23 10.99 -20.10
N GLU A 128 -20.37 12.11 -20.81
CA GLU A 128 -19.39 12.58 -21.80
C GLU A 128 -18.18 13.29 -21.17
N ASN A 129 -18.19 13.49 -19.85
CA ASN A 129 -17.13 14.20 -19.12
C ASN A 129 -15.85 13.36 -18.97
N GLY A 130 -15.94 12.05 -19.22
CA GLY A 130 -14.83 11.11 -19.12
C GLY A 130 -14.29 10.69 -20.47
N SER A 131 -12.98 10.42 -20.52
CA SER A 131 -12.36 9.79 -21.69
C SER A 131 -12.04 8.33 -21.41
N ARG A 132 -12.25 7.43 -22.39
CA ARG A 132 -11.84 6.03 -22.27
C ARG A 132 -10.32 5.95 -22.39
N GLN A 133 -9.62 6.14 -21.27
CA GLN A 133 -8.17 6.16 -21.20
C GLN A 133 -7.68 5.48 -19.93
N ALA A 134 -6.79 4.49 -20.10
CA ALA A 134 -6.15 3.83 -18.98
C ALA A 134 -5.01 4.70 -18.40
N PRO A 135 -4.84 4.73 -17.07
CA PRO A 135 -3.66 5.33 -16.44
C PRO A 135 -2.41 4.55 -16.83
N LYS A 136 -1.37 5.23 -17.34
CA LYS A 136 -0.08 4.62 -17.69
C LYS A 136 1.01 5.11 -16.75
N GLY A 137 1.79 4.18 -16.20
CA GLY A 137 2.94 4.53 -15.38
C GLY A 137 2.55 5.17 -14.04
N LEU A 138 1.37 4.87 -13.50
CA LEU A 138 0.89 5.42 -12.24
C LEU A 138 1.40 4.60 -11.05
N ARG A 139 1.86 5.27 -9.99
CA ARG A 139 2.25 4.65 -8.72
C ARG A 139 1.81 5.49 -7.53
N HIS A 140 1.76 4.87 -6.35
CA HIS A 140 1.37 5.48 -5.07
C HIS A 140 0.00 6.18 -5.10
N GLN A 141 -0.85 5.83 -6.07
CA GLN A 141 -2.27 6.15 -6.11
C GLN A 141 -3.01 5.45 -4.98
N SER A 142 -4.13 6.02 -4.58
CA SER A 142 -5.15 5.24 -3.88
C SER A 142 -5.95 4.41 -4.87
N CYS A 143 -6.51 3.29 -4.43
CA CYS A 143 -7.50 2.56 -5.21
C CYS A 143 -8.48 1.85 -4.29
N THR A 144 -9.77 2.05 -4.51
CA THR A 144 -10.85 1.43 -3.72
C THR A 144 -11.87 0.79 -4.65
N VAL A 145 -12.26 -0.45 -4.32
CA VAL A 145 -13.33 -1.15 -5.02
C VAL A 145 -14.68 -0.69 -4.47
N VAL A 146 -15.57 -0.26 -5.36
CA VAL A 146 -16.94 0.16 -5.05
C VAL A 146 -17.89 -0.56 -6.00
N GLY A 147 -18.58 -1.60 -5.52
CA GLY A 147 -19.42 -2.43 -6.36
C GLY A 147 -18.63 -3.04 -7.55
N PRO A 148 -19.05 -2.83 -8.81
CA PRO A 148 -18.34 -3.30 -10.00
C PRO A 148 -17.24 -2.32 -10.48
N PHE A 149 -16.90 -1.30 -9.70
CA PHE A 149 -15.92 -0.29 -10.07
C PHE A 149 -14.66 -0.41 -9.22
N ALA A 150 -13.51 -0.15 -9.83
CA ALA A 150 -12.31 0.22 -9.10
C ALA A 150 -12.02 1.70 -9.34
N VAL A 151 -11.95 2.47 -8.24
CA VAL A 151 -11.75 3.92 -8.26
C VAL A 151 -10.33 4.21 -7.82
N ALA A 152 -9.50 4.68 -8.74
CA ALA A 152 -8.14 5.12 -8.47
C ALA A 152 -8.05 6.64 -8.53
N PHE A 153 -7.39 7.25 -7.55
CA PHE A 153 -7.25 8.69 -7.46
C PHE A 153 -5.82 9.10 -7.13
N GLY A 154 -5.37 10.16 -7.81
CA GLY A 154 -4.05 10.76 -7.64
C GLY A 154 -2.91 9.76 -7.82
N GLY A 155 -1.85 9.95 -7.04
CA GLY A 155 -0.59 9.23 -7.18
C GLY A 155 0.44 10.09 -7.89
N GLU A 156 1.43 9.43 -8.47
CA GLU A 156 2.40 10.08 -9.33
C GLU A 156 2.74 9.23 -10.55
N THR A 157 3.09 9.90 -11.64
CA THR A 157 3.50 9.26 -12.89
C THR A 157 5.00 8.95 -12.90
N LEU A 158 5.37 7.81 -13.48
CA LEU A 158 6.77 7.39 -13.69
C LEU A 158 7.49 8.19 -14.79
N THR A 159 6.83 9.19 -15.38
CA THR A 159 7.43 10.08 -16.37
C THR A 159 8.52 10.94 -15.75
N LYS A 160 9.56 11.25 -16.53
CA LYS A 160 10.63 12.16 -16.10
C LYS A 160 10.11 13.60 -16.21
N GLY A 161 9.91 14.28 -15.08
CA GLY A 161 9.41 15.65 -15.06
C GLY A 161 9.39 16.28 -13.67
N ARG A 162 9.17 17.60 -13.59
CA ARG A 162 9.06 18.33 -12.31
C ARG A 162 7.66 18.28 -11.69
N ASP A 163 6.65 17.81 -12.41
CA ASP A 163 5.26 17.73 -11.97
C ASP A 163 4.72 16.31 -12.21
N THR A 164 5.14 15.37 -11.35
CA THR A 164 4.75 13.96 -11.44
C THR A 164 3.49 13.64 -10.65
N VAL A 165 3.16 14.43 -9.63
CA VAL A 165 1.98 14.21 -8.79
C VAL A 165 0.71 14.61 -9.55
N CYS A 166 -0.30 13.75 -9.52
CA CYS A 166 -1.58 13.99 -10.17
C CYS A 166 -2.75 13.93 -9.19
N ASN A 167 -3.91 14.34 -9.70
CA ASN A 167 -5.23 14.40 -9.05
C ASN A 167 -6.32 13.89 -10.00
N ASP A 168 -5.93 13.15 -11.05
CA ASP A 168 -6.90 12.57 -11.96
C ASP A 168 -7.65 11.44 -11.27
N LEU A 169 -8.94 11.35 -11.57
CA LEU A 169 -9.79 10.25 -11.16
C LEU A 169 -9.85 9.24 -12.30
N TYR A 170 -9.57 7.99 -11.99
CA TYR A 170 -9.71 6.86 -12.90
C TYR A 170 -10.74 5.88 -12.35
N VAL A 171 -11.69 5.50 -13.20
CA VAL A 171 -12.70 4.49 -12.87
C VAL A 171 -12.53 3.30 -13.82
N TYR A 172 -12.24 2.14 -13.26
CA TYR A 172 -12.25 0.87 -13.98
C TYR A 172 -13.61 0.22 -13.85
N ASP A 173 -14.33 0.10 -14.95
CA ASP A 173 -15.66 -0.49 -15.01
C ASP A 173 -15.58 -1.97 -15.45
N THR A 174 -15.98 -2.88 -14.58
CA THR A 174 -15.98 -4.33 -14.85
C THR A 174 -17.30 -4.89 -15.36
N ARG A 175 -18.32 -4.04 -15.56
CA ARG A 175 -19.63 -4.48 -16.07
C ARG A 175 -19.59 -4.90 -17.53
N CYS A 176 -18.68 -4.30 -18.31
CA CYS A 176 -18.42 -4.66 -19.69
C CYS A 176 -17.34 -5.74 -19.80
N SER A 177 -17.40 -6.53 -20.86
CA SER A 177 -16.36 -7.49 -21.23
C SER A 177 -15.85 -7.16 -22.64
N PRO A 178 -14.59 -6.69 -22.81
CA PRO A 178 -13.59 -6.51 -21.76
C PRO A 178 -13.88 -5.29 -20.85
N PRO A 179 -13.40 -5.32 -19.59
CA PRO A 179 -13.47 -4.19 -18.68
C PRO A 179 -12.68 -2.99 -19.21
N SER A 180 -13.05 -1.78 -18.82
CA SER A 180 -12.52 -0.54 -19.41
C SER A 180 -12.19 0.53 -18.37
N TRP A 181 -11.11 1.27 -18.59
CA TRP A 181 -10.75 2.45 -17.82
C TRP A 181 -11.37 3.72 -18.40
N PHE A 182 -11.82 4.58 -17.50
CA PHE A 182 -12.28 5.94 -17.79
C PHE A 182 -11.49 6.94 -16.95
N ARG A 183 -11.01 8.01 -17.59
CA ARG A 183 -10.25 9.09 -16.96
C ARG A 183 -11.12 10.35 -16.90
N PHE A 184 -11.13 10.95 -15.72
CA PHE A 184 -11.75 12.23 -15.43
C PHE A 184 -10.66 13.17 -14.90
N PRO A 185 -10.16 14.10 -15.74
CA PRO A 185 -9.10 15.01 -15.33
C PRO A 185 -9.61 16.02 -14.30
N CYS A 186 -8.76 16.37 -13.33
CA CYS A 186 -9.06 17.41 -12.35
C CYS A 186 -8.14 18.62 -12.57
N SER A 187 -8.73 19.79 -12.86
CA SER A 187 -7.97 21.02 -13.09
C SER A 187 -7.49 21.71 -11.82
N ASP A 188 -8.06 21.39 -10.65
CA ASP A 188 -7.66 21.98 -9.37
C ASP A 188 -6.33 21.40 -8.88
N ARG A 189 -5.25 22.13 -9.17
CA ARG A 189 -3.88 21.75 -8.79
C ARG A 189 -3.69 21.61 -7.27
N GLY A 190 -4.54 22.23 -6.46
CA GLY A 190 -4.51 22.11 -4.99
C GLY A 190 -4.90 20.71 -4.50
N GLN A 191 -5.61 19.93 -5.31
CA GLN A 191 -6.07 18.58 -4.96
C GLN A 191 -5.07 17.47 -5.31
N LYS A 192 -3.91 17.81 -5.89
CA LYS A 192 -2.84 16.84 -6.20
C LYS A 192 -2.38 16.11 -4.95
N ARG A 193 -2.29 14.79 -5.04
CA ARG A 193 -1.96 13.96 -3.88
C ARG A 193 -1.32 12.64 -4.25
N VAL A 194 -0.26 12.27 -3.54
CA VAL A 194 0.46 11.00 -3.71
C VAL A 194 0.66 10.29 -2.38
N GLY A 195 0.69 8.95 -2.39
CA GLY A 195 0.95 8.14 -1.19
C GLY A 195 -0.16 8.19 -0.13
N HIS A 196 -1.35 8.64 -0.51
CA HIS A 196 -2.54 8.70 0.34
C HIS A 196 -3.32 7.38 0.30
N ARG A 197 -4.31 7.25 1.17
CA ARG A 197 -5.26 6.14 1.17
C ARG A 197 -6.69 6.62 1.07
N THR A 198 -7.51 5.81 0.44
CA THR A 198 -8.97 5.99 0.40
C THR A 198 -9.66 4.92 1.23
N CYS A 199 -10.73 5.33 1.93
CA CYS A 199 -11.57 4.47 2.74
C CYS A 199 -13.03 4.72 2.36
N LEU A 200 -13.73 3.68 1.92
CA LEU A 200 -15.16 3.76 1.63
C LEU A 200 -15.96 3.54 2.92
N TRP A 201 -16.79 4.51 3.29
CA TRP A 201 -17.70 4.39 4.43
C TRP A 201 -18.96 5.22 4.21
N ASN A 202 -20.14 4.61 4.41
CA ASN A 202 -21.46 5.26 4.28
C ASN A 202 -21.61 6.08 2.99
N ASP A 203 -21.39 5.43 1.83
CA ASP A 203 -21.46 6.08 0.50
C ASP A 203 -20.46 7.24 0.30
N LYS A 204 -19.38 7.31 1.08
CA LYS A 204 -18.33 8.33 0.93
C LYS A 204 -16.96 7.70 0.81
N LEU A 205 -16.17 8.21 -0.12
CA LEU A 205 -14.75 7.87 -0.25
C LEU A 205 -13.93 8.90 0.52
N TYR A 206 -13.55 8.56 1.74
CA TYR A 206 -12.65 9.39 2.54
C TYR A 206 -11.23 9.25 2.04
N LEU A 207 -10.55 10.36 1.86
CA LEU A 207 -9.17 10.45 1.47
C LEU A 207 -8.35 10.91 2.69
N VAL A 208 -7.33 10.14 3.05
CA VAL A 208 -6.56 10.33 4.28
C VAL A 208 -5.06 10.35 4.00
N GLY A 209 -4.40 11.40 4.50
CA GLY A 209 -2.95 11.55 4.49
C GLY A 209 -2.35 11.76 3.11
N GLY A 210 -1.12 11.27 2.92
CA GLY A 210 -0.31 11.45 1.72
C GLY A 210 0.40 12.80 1.68
N PHE A 211 0.96 13.10 0.51
CA PHE A 211 1.71 14.32 0.24
C PHE A 211 1.04 15.12 -0.87
N GLY A 212 1.13 16.44 -0.76
CA GLY A 212 0.51 17.38 -1.68
C GLY A 212 1.19 17.50 -3.04
N PRO A 213 0.94 18.59 -3.78
CA PRO A 213 1.40 18.78 -5.16
C PRO A 213 2.92 18.71 -5.36
N ASP A 214 3.70 19.03 -4.32
CA ASP A 214 5.17 18.97 -4.34
C ASP A 214 5.73 17.57 -4.08
N GLY A 215 4.86 16.60 -3.75
CA GLY A 215 5.22 15.23 -3.39
C GLY A 215 5.99 15.11 -2.07
N LYS A 216 6.03 16.16 -1.25
CA LYS A 216 6.90 16.26 -0.06
C LYS A 216 6.19 16.81 1.16
N THR A 217 5.26 17.73 0.99
CA THR A 217 4.51 18.34 2.09
C THR A 217 3.39 17.40 2.52
N PRO A 218 3.41 16.88 3.76
CA PRO A 218 2.33 16.03 4.25
C PRO A 218 1.02 16.80 4.32
N CYS A 219 -0.06 16.14 3.91
CA CYS A 219 -1.41 16.67 4.00
C CYS A 219 -2.09 16.18 5.29
N PRO A 220 -2.32 17.03 6.30
CA PRO A 220 -2.97 16.63 7.55
C PRO A 220 -4.49 16.47 7.43
N GLU A 221 -5.11 17.08 6.42
CA GLU A 221 -6.55 17.09 6.24
C GLU A 221 -7.11 15.72 5.83
N ILE A 222 -8.33 15.45 6.31
CA ILE A 222 -9.17 14.33 5.85
C ILE A 222 -10.21 14.91 4.90
N CYS A 223 -10.17 14.46 3.65
CA CYS A 223 -11.09 14.92 2.62
C CYS A 223 -12.13 13.84 2.30
N VAL A 224 -13.24 14.25 1.68
CA VAL A 224 -14.13 13.34 0.97
C VAL A 224 -13.88 13.55 -0.51
N LEU A 225 -13.61 12.48 -1.25
CA LEU A 225 -13.51 12.51 -2.69
C LEU A 225 -14.94 12.59 -3.27
N GLU A 226 -15.30 13.76 -3.77
CA GLU A 226 -16.59 13.98 -4.41
C GLU A 226 -16.56 13.43 -5.84
N ILE A 227 -17.59 12.64 -6.17
CA ILE A 227 -17.79 12.11 -7.51
C ILE A 227 -18.75 13.06 -8.23
N PRO A 228 -18.31 13.72 -9.34
CA PRO A 228 -19.12 14.67 -10.09
C PRO A 228 -20.40 14.07 -10.69
#